data_AF-A0A813DPG9-F1
#
_entry.id   AF-A0A813DPG9-F1
#
_cell.length_a   1.000
_cell.length_b   1.000
_cell.length_c   1.000
_cell.angle_alpha   90.00
_cell.angle_beta   90.00
_cell.angle_gamma   90.00
#
_symmetry.space_group_name_H-M   'P 1'
#
loop_
_entity.id
_entity.type
_entity.pdbx_description
1 polymer ?
#
loop_
_entity_poly.entity_id
_entity_poly.type
_entity_poly.pdbx_seq_one_letter_code
_entity_poly.pdbx_strand_id
1 'polypeptide(L)'
;SDQEKGAKVAIVCPRGREIYCTLRAAANFVDYRPEDCYEQIEMNQAGGIVYNAARVHPAYNDLLKEYCFQQVATQHGNQVNILLVRSQPNDVQQRLYHKYKNDILFLGISSMNDYPLKDEGSADQTDYLGMFPGFLHMMREPEKVFPPHVKTLLMSQSDFSLPDVPARDYSVPKKYDFTYSASDCDVEIDGKGWCGWSKNWTFVKEALGMMCGELKLTGVLVATKNKANTKAYSIPDSCKGRMIQTTYLAQQQDYFDYLKQSRFAFLPQIHDASPRVSSQALAHDVPILMNYYIKGGWKYVTEQTGEFFHDMSDFRESLLKILKGADEPHHYEPRKWALEKLGSRNSGERLLKFVEENFANRVKLPKGTRYLQI
;
A
#
# COMPACT_ATOMS: atom_id res chain seq x y z
N SER A 1 16.19 4.52 42.73
CA SER A 1 16.37 3.81 41.45
C SER A 1 15.11 2.98 41.24
N ASP A 2 14.30 3.14 40.20
CA ASP A 2 14.59 3.55 38.84
C ASP A 2 13.50 4.50 38.33
N GLN A 3 13.92 5.65 37.78
CA GLN A 3 13.03 6.54 37.03
C GLN A 3 13.00 6.06 35.57
N GLU A 4 11.79 5.81 35.07
CA GLU A 4 11.48 5.53 33.67
C GLU A 4 12.19 6.52 32.73
N LYS A 5 13.11 6.01 31.91
CA LYS A 5 13.68 6.73 30.78
C LYS A 5 12.69 6.71 29.61
N GLY A 6 11.66 7.55 29.68
CA GLY A 6 10.90 7.96 28.51
C GLY A 6 11.75 8.91 27.66
N ALA A 7 11.90 8.63 26.36
CA ALA A 7 12.59 9.53 25.44
C ALA A 7 11.81 10.85 25.34
N LYS A 8 12.34 11.92 25.91
CA LYS A 8 11.83 13.29 25.74
C LYS A 8 12.67 14.01 24.70
N VAL A 9 12.02 14.65 23.74
CA VAL A 9 12.70 15.44 22.73
C VAL A 9 12.86 16.87 23.25
N ALA A 10 14.09 17.31 23.48
CA ALA A 10 14.37 18.68 23.90
C ALA A 10 14.40 19.62 22.68
N ILE A 11 13.73 20.76 22.78
CA ILE A 11 13.74 21.82 21.76
C ILE A 11 14.72 22.90 22.25
N VAL A 12 15.83 23.10 21.54
CA VAL A 12 16.79 24.17 21.83
C VAL A 12 16.53 25.34 20.89
N CYS A 13 16.27 26.51 21.45
CA CYS A 13 16.09 27.76 20.71
C CYS A 13 17.28 28.71 20.98
N PRO A 14 17.90 29.32 19.96
CA PRO A 14 18.86 30.40 20.17
C PRO A 14 18.20 31.58 20.91
N ARG A 15 18.94 32.19 21.85
CA ARG A 15 18.44 33.29 22.70
C ARG A 15 17.88 34.42 21.82
N GLY A 16 16.58 34.69 21.95
CA GLY A 16 15.88 35.75 21.22
C GLY A 16 15.33 35.38 19.83
N ARG A 17 15.24 34.10 19.46
CA ARG A 17 14.62 33.65 18.19
C ARG A 17 13.76 32.39 18.35
N GLU A 18 12.46 32.57 18.62
CA GLU A 18 11.48 31.48 18.84
C GLU A 18 11.11 30.68 17.56
N ILE A 19 11.38 31.22 16.38
CA ILE A 19 10.96 30.64 15.07
C ILE A 19 11.97 29.68 14.43
N TYR A 20 13.12 29.43 15.06
CA TYR A 20 14.20 28.58 14.51
C TYR A 20 14.62 27.42 15.42
N CYS A 21 13.73 26.95 16.28
CA CYS A 21 14.08 25.86 17.18
C CYS A 21 14.21 24.54 16.40
N THR A 22 15.31 23.81 16.60
CA THR A 22 15.61 22.57 15.87
C THR A 22 15.39 21.36 16.77
N LEU A 23 14.53 20.43 16.36
CA LEU A 23 14.39 19.11 16.99
C LEU A 23 15.66 18.29 16.69
N ARG A 24 16.55 18.11 17.68
CA ARG A 24 17.61 17.10 17.57
C ARG A 24 17.12 15.80 18.22
N ALA A 25 16.83 14.80 17.38
CA ALA A 25 16.48 13.43 17.81
C ALA A 25 17.63 12.69 18.52
N ALA A 26 18.83 13.28 18.62
CA ALA A 26 19.97 12.77 19.38
C ALA A 26 20.38 13.78 20.47
N ALA A 27 19.55 13.94 21.50
CA ALA A 27 19.87 14.72 22.70
C ALA A 27 20.48 13.85 23.82
N ASN A 28 20.95 12.63 23.51
CA ASN A 28 21.48 11.69 24.51
C ASN A 28 22.82 12.11 25.16
N PHE A 29 23.35 13.30 24.86
CA PHE A 29 24.65 13.77 25.35
C PHE A 29 24.65 15.22 25.86
N VAL A 30 23.47 15.81 26.10
CA VAL A 30 23.37 17.13 26.75
C VAL A 30 22.67 16.93 28.09
N ASP A 31 23.36 17.26 29.18
CA ASP A 31 22.72 17.32 30.50
C ASP A 31 21.58 18.34 30.43
N TYR A 32 20.35 17.85 30.63
CA TYR A 32 19.17 18.68 30.79
C TYR A 32 18.60 18.44 32.18
N ARG A 33 18.02 19.47 32.78
CA ARG A 33 17.24 19.30 34.00
C ARG A 33 15.79 19.00 33.64
N PRO A 34 15.05 18.20 34.42
CA PRO A 34 13.62 17.99 34.19
C PRO A 34 12.82 19.29 34.03
N GLU A 35 13.26 20.38 34.68
CA GLU A 35 12.68 21.72 34.55
C GLU A 35 12.84 22.37 33.16
N ASP A 36 13.80 21.91 32.35
CA ASP A 36 14.10 22.46 31.01
C ASP A 36 13.25 21.83 29.90
N CYS A 37 12.42 20.82 30.24
CA CYS A 37 11.48 20.20 29.31
C CYS A 37 10.14 20.94 29.31
N TYR A 38 9.81 21.60 28.20
CA TYR A 38 8.52 22.28 28.02
C TYR A 38 7.61 21.46 27.09
N GLU A 39 6.37 21.21 27.50
CA GLU A 39 5.31 20.76 26.59
C GLU A 39 4.89 21.95 25.71
N GLN A 40 4.70 21.72 24.41
CA GLN A 40 4.12 22.75 23.53
C GLN A 40 2.64 22.91 23.88
N ILE A 41 2.33 23.92 24.71
CA ILE A 41 0.97 24.24 25.14
C ILE A 41 0.39 25.28 24.18
N GLU A 42 -0.68 24.94 23.47
CA GLU A 42 -1.46 25.94 22.73
C GLU A 42 -2.34 26.75 23.71
N MET A 43 -2.23 28.08 23.64
CA MET A 43 -3.09 29.01 24.38
C MET A 43 -4.18 29.58 23.46
N ASN A 44 -5.40 29.72 23.97
CA ASN A 44 -6.45 30.42 23.23
C ASN A 44 -6.27 31.95 23.31
N GLN A 45 -7.02 32.70 22.50
CA GLN A 45 -6.99 34.18 22.47
C GLN A 45 -7.36 34.85 23.81
N ALA A 46 -7.93 34.10 24.76
CA ALA A 46 -8.29 34.55 26.10
C ALA A 46 -7.24 34.17 27.17
N GLY A 47 -6.08 33.64 26.78
CA GLY A 47 -5.00 33.27 27.71
C GLY A 47 -5.26 31.99 28.52
N GLY A 48 -6.30 31.23 28.18
CA GLY A 48 -6.57 29.91 28.76
C GLY A 48 -5.68 28.85 28.11
N ILE A 49 -5.11 27.96 28.93
CA ILE A 49 -4.43 26.75 28.47
C ILE A 49 -5.46 25.86 27.76
N VAL A 50 -5.25 25.58 26.47
CA VAL A 50 -6.09 24.62 25.73
C VAL A 50 -5.56 23.23 25.98
N TYR A 51 -6.04 22.58 27.03
CA TYR A 51 -6.00 21.12 27.09
C TYR A 51 -7.11 20.59 26.16
N ASN A 52 -6.77 20.26 24.89
CA ASN A 52 -7.50 19.37 23.95
C ASN A 52 -7.51 19.84 22.48
N ALA A 53 -6.35 19.75 21.83
CA ALA A 53 -6.27 19.50 20.40
C ALA A 53 -5.16 18.45 20.16
N ALA A 54 -5.51 17.31 19.55
CA ALA A 54 -4.59 16.29 19.04
C ALA A 54 -3.81 15.36 20.01
N ARG A 55 -4.24 15.16 21.27
CA ARG A 55 -3.68 14.03 22.06
C ARG A 55 -4.28 12.70 21.60
N VAL A 56 -3.41 11.73 21.29
CA VAL A 56 -3.83 10.33 21.07
C VAL A 56 -4.33 9.72 22.37
N HIS A 57 -5.30 8.82 22.28
CA HIS A 57 -5.81 8.09 23.44
C HIS A 57 -4.68 7.30 24.14
N PRO A 58 -4.65 7.16 25.48
CA PRO A 58 -3.56 6.46 26.19
C PRO A 58 -3.31 5.01 25.71
N ALA A 59 -4.36 4.32 25.27
CA ALA A 59 -4.27 2.96 24.74
C ALA A 59 -3.73 2.87 23.30
N TYR A 60 -3.49 3.99 22.61
CA TYR A 60 -3.16 4.01 21.17
C TYR A 60 -1.93 3.15 20.85
N ASN A 61 -0.84 3.33 21.60
CA ASN A 61 0.40 2.58 21.37
C ASN A 61 0.28 1.09 21.73
N ASP A 62 -0.59 0.74 22.67
CA ASP A 62 -0.87 -0.67 22.98
C ASP A 62 -1.67 -1.33 21.86
N LEU A 63 -2.62 -0.61 21.27
CA LEU A 63 -3.38 -1.10 20.11
C LEU A 63 -2.46 -1.36 18.91
N LEU A 64 -1.43 -0.55 18.68
CA LEU A 64 -0.48 -0.76 17.58
C LEU A 64 0.35 -2.05 17.70
N LYS A 65 0.33 -2.74 18.85
CA LYS A 65 0.93 -4.07 19.00
C LYS A 65 0.13 -5.15 18.25
N GLU A 66 -1.14 -4.88 17.93
CA GLU A 66 -2.00 -5.76 17.15
C GLU A 66 -1.82 -5.52 15.65
N TYR A 67 -1.55 -6.60 14.91
CA TYR A 67 -1.26 -6.54 13.47
C TYR A 67 -2.32 -5.81 12.63
N CYS A 68 -3.60 -5.88 13.01
CA CYS A 68 -4.69 -5.29 12.25
C CYS A 68 -4.73 -3.76 12.34
N PHE A 69 -4.16 -3.16 13.39
CA PHE A 69 -4.23 -1.72 13.62
C PHE A 69 -2.98 -1.03 13.06
N GLN A 70 -3.22 -0.04 12.21
CA GLN A 70 -2.19 0.77 11.57
C GLN A 70 -2.36 2.22 12.03
N GLN A 71 -1.25 2.84 12.41
CA GLN A 71 -1.25 4.22 12.86
C GLN A 71 -1.55 5.20 11.71
N VAL A 72 -1.99 6.40 12.08
CA VAL A 72 -2.08 7.55 11.19
C VAL A 72 -1.30 8.70 11.83
N ALA A 73 -0.49 9.38 11.03
CA ALA A 73 0.30 10.52 11.46
C ALA A 73 0.10 11.73 10.55
N THR A 74 0.44 12.92 11.03
CA THR A 74 0.57 14.13 10.20
C THR A 74 1.84 14.09 9.36
N GLN A 75 2.01 15.06 8.46
CA GLN A 75 3.25 15.26 7.70
C GLN A 75 4.52 15.44 8.55
N HIS A 76 4.36 15.78 9.83
CA HIS A 76 5.47 15.98 10.76
C HIS A 76 5.75 14.75 11.64
N GLY A 77 5.06 13.63 11.38
CA GLY A 77 5.21 12.39 12.16
C GLY A 77 4.41 12.37 13.47
N ASN A 78 3.66 13.42 13.79
CA ASN A 78 2.79 13.43 14.96
C ASN A 78 1.61 12.48 14.76
N GLN A 79 1.48 11.47 15.61
CA GLN A 79 0.33 10.57 15.60
C GLN A 79 -0.96 11.34 15.86
N VAL A 80 -2.04 10.91 15.22
CA VAL A 80 -3.39 11.47 15.42
C VAL A 80 -4.31 10.37 15.93
N ASN A 81 -5.42 10.74 16.57
CA ASN A 81 -6.32 9.79 17.25
C ASN A 81 -7.23 9.02 16.27
N ILE A 82 -6.61 8.47 15.23
CA ILE A 82 -7.19 7.69 14.14
C ILE A 82 -6.37 6.40 14.02
N LEU A 83 -7.04 5.26 13.93
CA LEU A 83 -6.43 3.97 13.60
C LEU A 83 -7.07 3.43 12.33
N LEU A 84 -6.24 2.97 11.40
CA LEU A 84 -6.72 2.20 10.26
C LEU A 84 -6.76 0.71 10.62
N VAL A 85 -7.79 0.01 10.14
CA VAL A 85 -7.93 -1.44 10.30
C VAL A 85 -7.64 -2.08 8.94
N ARG A 86 -6.51 -2.78 8.83
CA ARG A 86 -5.93 -3.24 7.55
C ARG A 86 -6.12 -4.72 7.22
N SER A 87 -6.79 -5.46 8.10
CA SER A 87 -7.10 -6.88 7.95
C SER A 87 -8.35 -7.23 8.76
N GLN A 88 -8.93 -8.40 8.51
CA GLN A 88 -10.03 -8.93 9.31
C GLN A 88 -9.58 -9.08 10.78
N PRO A 89 -10.18 -8.34 11.73
CA PRO A 89 -9.81 -8.45 13.14
C PRO A 89 -10.23 -9.79 13.75
N ASN A 90 -9.32 -10.44 14.46
CA ASN A 90 -9.68 -11.62 15.28
C ASN A 90 -10.48 -11.20 16.53
N ASP A 91 -10.97 -12.16 17.31
CA ASP A 91 -11.80 -11.90 18.50
C ASP A 91 -11.17 -10.92 19.51
N VAL A 92 -9.85 -10.99 19.71
CA VAL A 92 -9.14 -10.07 20.62
C VAL A 92 -9.21 -8.65 20.07
N GLN A 93 -8.92 -8.48 18.78
CA GLN A 93 -8.89 -7.20 18.10
C GLN A 93 -10.30 -6.61 17.97
N GLN A 94 -11.33 -7.43 17.77
CA GLN A 94 -12.73 -7.01 17.80
C GLN A 94 -13.12 -6.49 19.20
N ARG A 95 -12.74 -7.18 20.28
CA ARG A 95 -12.97 -6.68 21.65
C ARG A 95 -12.26 -5.36 21.91
N LEU A 96 -11.03 -5.20 21.45
CA LEU A 96 -10.27 -3.94 21.55
C LEU A 96 -10.95 -2.80 20.78
N TYR A 97 -11.38 -3.06 19.54
CA TYR A 97 -12.18 -2.12 18.77
C TYR A 97 -13.43 -1.71 19.54
N HIS A 98 -14.25 -2.67 19.99
CA HIS A 98 -15.49 -2.36 20.69
C HIS A 98 -15.28 -1.57 21.98
N LYS A 99 -14.17 -1.80 22.68
CA LYS A 99 -13.80 -1.06 23.88
C LYS A 99 -13.46 0.40 23.60
N TYR A 100 -12.77 0.71 22.49
CA TYR A 100 -12.23 2.05 22.24
C TYR A 100 -12.89 2.80 21.06
N LYS A 101 -13.86 2.20 20.36
CA LYS A 101 -14.48 2.78 19.15
C LYS A 101 -15.17 4.14 19.34
N ASN A 102 -15.48 4.52 20.57
CA ASN A 102 -16.06 5.82 20.88
C ASN A 102 -14.98 6.89 21.12
N ASP A 103 -13.80 6.49 21.57
CA ASP A 103 -12.70 7.37 21.96
C ASP A 103 -11.65 7.52 20.86
N ILE A 104 -11.49 6.52 20.00
CA ILE A 104 -10.57 6.51 18.86
C ILE A 104 -11.39 6.36 17.57
N LEU A 105 -11.04 7.12 16.52
CA LEU A 105 -11.64 6.92 15.21
C LEU A 105 -10.99 5.74 14.51
N PHE A 106 -11.71 4.63 14.41
CA PHE A 106 -11.30 3.49 13.57
C PHE A 106 -11.88 3.64 12.17
N LEU A 107 -11.04 3.53 11.15
CA LEU A 107 -11.45 3.48 9.74
C LEU A 107 -10.93 2.18 9.13
N GLY A 108 -11.70 1.53 8.25
CA GLY A 108 -11.17 0.39 7.50
C GLY A 108 -10.29 0.84 6.33
N ILE A 109 -9.32 0.00 5.93
CA ILE A 109 -8.52 0.19 4.71
C ILE A 109 -8.30 -1.13 3.97
N SER A 110 -8.59 -1.15 2.66
CA SER A 110 -8.23 -2.26 1.78
C SER A 110 -6.71 -2.40 1.70
N SER A 111 -6.20 -3.61 1.98
CA SER A 111 -4.77 -3.85 2.19
C SER A 111 -4.32 -5.26 1.81
N MET A 112 -4.99 -6.31 2.32
CA MET A 112 -4.58 -7.70 2.10
C MET A 112 -5.73 -8.53 1.53
N ASN A 113 -5.42 -9.42 0.59
CA ASN A 113 -6.36 -10.32 -0.06
C ASN A 113 -7.62 -9.56 -0.50
N ASP A 114 -8.80 -10.02 -0.11
CA ASP A 114 -10.07 -9.43 -0.53
C ASP A 114 -10.68 -8.48 0.52
N TYR A 115 -9.96 -8.17 1.61
CA TYR A 115 -10.46 -7.36 2.73
C TYR A 115 -10.99 -5.99 2.25
N PRO A 116 -12.22 -5.59 2.65
CA PRO A 116 -13.08 -6.14 3.72
C PRO A 116 -14.01 -7.29 3.36
N LEU A 117 -13.97 -7.80 2.13
CA LEU A 117 -14.76 -8.97 1.77
C LEU A 117 -14.24 -10.19 2.52
N LYS A 118 -15.16 -11.12 2.76
CA LYS A 118 -14.86 -12.43 3.32
C LYS A 118 -14.40 -13.35 2.22
N ASP A 119 -13.56 -14.31 2.59
CA ASP A 119 -13.21 -15.41 1.71
C ASP A 119 -14.48 -16.23 1.41
N GLU A 120 -14.59 -16.73 0.18
CA GLU A 120 -15.71 -17.57 -0.22
C GLU A 120 -15.80 -18.82 0.67
N GLY A 121 -17.00 -19.10 1.21
CA GLY A 121 -17.22 -20.22 2.12
C GLY A 121 -16.76 -19.99 3.57
N SER A 122 -16.31 -18.78 3.92
CA SER A 122 -15.98 -18.46 5.32
C SER A 122 -17.21 -18.59 6.23
N ALA A 123 -17.05 -19.30 7.35
CA ALA A 123 -18.06 -19.41 8.41
C ALA A 123 -18.13 -18.15 9.29
N ASP A 124 -17.23 -17.19 9.10
CA ASP A 124 -17.20 -15.93 9.84
C ASP A 124 -18.45 -15.09 9.54
N GLN A 125 -19.23 -14.79 10.57
CA GLN A 125 -20.46 -14.00 10.46
C GLN A 125 -20.23 -12.50 10.69
N THR A 126 -19.02 -12.07 11.03
CA THR A 126 -18.70 -10.66 11.35
C THR A 126 -18.97 -9.73 10.17
N ASP A 127 -19.73 -8.66 10.36
CA ASP A 127 -19.97 -7.65 9.32
C ASP A 127 -18.83 -6.63 9.27
N TYR A 128 -17.74 -6.96 8.57
CA TYR A 128 -16.62 -6.02 8.38
C TYR A 128 -16.96 -4.79 7.54
N LEU A 129 -17.98 -4.88 6.69
CA LEU A 129 -18.38 -3.79 5.80
C LEU A 129 -19.09 -2.69 6.59
N GLY A 130 -19.96 -3.05 7.53
CA GLY A 130 -20.66 -2.11 8.41
C GLY A 130 -19.94 -1.77 9.71
N MET A 131 -18.83 -2.44 10.03
CA MET A 131 -18.14 -2.35 11.33
C MET A 131 -17.62 -0.95 11.65
N PHE A 132 -17.11 -0.21 10.65
CA PHE A 132 -16.45 1.08 10.83
C PHE A 132 -17.30 2.23 10.23
N PRO A 133 -17.25 3.44 10.83
CA PRO A 133 -17.98 4.59 10.30
C PRO A 133 -17.44 5.09 8.94
N GLY A 134 -16.22 4.70 8.56
CA GLY A 134 -15.66 4.98 7.24
C GLY A 134 -14.67 3.91 6.78
N PHE A 135 -14.51 3.81 5.45
CA PHE A 135 -13.70 2.79 4.81
C PHE A 135 -12.96 3.34 3.57
N LEU A 136 -11.63 3.13 3.53
CA LEU A 136 -10.79 3.35 2.36
C LEU A 136 -10.82 2.08 1.49
N HIS A 137 -11.58 2.13 0.40
CA HIS A 137 -11.98 0.94 -0.37
C HIS A 137 -11.36 0.88 -1.77
N MET A 138 -11.52 -0.29 -2.40
CA MET A 138 -11.17 -0.53 -3.81
C MET A 138 -12.34 -1.07 -4.65
N MET A 139 -13.55 -1.09 -4.11
CA MET A 139 -14.77 -1.47 -4.85
C MET A 139 -15.05 -0.50 -6.00
N ARG A 140 -15.49 -1.03 -7.16
CA ARG A 140 -15.95 -0.23 -8.31
C ARG A 140 -17.29 0.47 -8.02
N GLU A 141 -18.18 -0.22 -7.31
CA GLU A 141 -19.53 0.24 -6.96
C GLU A 141 -19.70 0.18 -5.43
N PRO A 142 -19.02 1.06 -4.66
CA PRO A 142 -19.00 0.99 -3.20
C PRO A 142 -20.39 1.07 -2.56
N GLU A 143 -21.33 1.78 -3.15
CA GLU A 143 -22.71 1.93 -2.68
C GLU A 143 -23.54 0.64 -2.72
N LYS A 144 -23.13 -0.34 -3.54
CA LYS A 144 -23.75 -1.67 -3.58
C LYS A 144 -23.15 -2.63 -2.54
N VAL A 145 -21.96 -2.30 -2.02
CA VAL A 145 -21.16 -3.18 -1.15
C VAL A 145 -21.22 -2.71 0.30
N PHE A 146 -21.03 -1.41 0.54
CA PHE A 146 -21.02 -0.84 1.86
C PHE A 146 -22.42 -0.37 2.30
N PRO A 147 -22.79 -0.57 3.57
CA PRO A 147 -24.00 0.03 4.12
C PRO A 147 -24.00 1.56 4.00
N PRO A 148 -25.17 2.21 3.84
CA PRO A 148 -25.26 3.66 3.61
C PRO A 148 -24.65 4.55 4.72
N HIS A 149 -24.51 4.04 5.94
CA HIS A 149 -23.91 4.79 7.05
C HIS A 149 -22.38 4.88 6.95
N VAL A 150 -21.74 4.02 6.16
CA VAL A 150 -20.29 3.95 6.03
C VAL A 150 -19.83 4.95 4.99
N LYS A 151 -19.00 5.90 5.39
CA LYS A 151 -18.38 6.86 4.46
C LYS A 151 -17.25 6.19 3.71
N THR A 152 -17.22 6.35 2.40
CA THR A 152 -16.28 5.63 1.54
C THR A 152 -15.32 6.59 0.83
N LEU A 153 -14.07 6.18 0.69
CA LEU A 153 -13.06 6.87 -0.13
C LEU A 153 -12.30 5.83 -0.97
N LEU A 154 -12.24 6.03 -2.29
CA LEU A 154 -11.49 5.16 -3.20
C LEU A 154 -9.96 5.31 -2.98
N MET A 155 -9.41 4.50 -2.10
CA MET A 155 -8.04 4.57 -1.59
C MET A 155 -7.66 3.23 -0.97
N SER A 156 -6.41 2.78 -1.14
CA SER A 156 -5.91 1.59 -0.44
C SER A 156 -4.52 1.83 0.15
N GLN A 157 -4.00 0.85 0.89
CA GLN A 157 -2.68 0.96 1.51
C GLN A 157 -1.57 1.24 0.49
N SER A 158 -1.70 0.69 -0.72
CA SER A 158 -0.72 0.84 -1.80
C SER A 158 -0.62 2.27 -2.34
N ASP A 159 -1.64 3.11 -2.13
CA ASP A 159 -1.62 4.54 -2.49
C ASP A 159 -0.52 5.29 -1.71
N PHE A 160 -0.03 4.77 -0.58
CA PHE A 160 1.00 5.37 0.27
C PHE A 160 2.38 4.74 0.09
N SER A 161 2.50 3.68 -0.73
CA SER A 161 3.69 2.81 -0.79
C SER A 161 4.60 3.09 -1.99
N LEU A 162 4.68 4.35 -2.44
CA LEU A 162 5.59 4.70 -3.54
C LEU A 162 7.05 4.59 -3.09
N PRO A 163 7.90 3.85 -3.83
CA PRO A 163 9.32 3.83 -3.56
C PRO A 163 9.97 5.15 -4.00
N ASP A 164 11.01 5.58 -3.29
CA ASP A 164 11.84 6.72 -3.69
C ASP A 164 12.86 6.24 -4.73
N VAL A 165 12.56 6.50 -6.00
CA VAL A 165 13.32 5.94 -7.13
C VAL A 165 13.63 7.01 -8.18
N PRO A 166 14.84 6.97 -8.75
CA PRO A 166 15.22 7.90 -9.80
C PRO A 166 14.35 7.72 -11.03
N ALA A 167 14.31 8.74 -11.89
CA ALA A 167 13.67 8.63 -13.19
C ALA A 167 14.35 7.54 -14.04
N ARG A 168 13.57 6.93 -14.94
CA ARG A 168 14.09 5.95 -15.90
C ARG A 168 15.15 6.58 -16.79
N ASP A 169 16.27 5.90 -16.95
CA ASP A 169 17.24 6.19 -18.00
C ASP A 169 16.79 5.51 -19.30
N TYR A 170 16.27 6.29 -20.25
CA TYR A 170 15.80 5.77 -21.53
C TYR A 170 16.93 5.39 -22.49
N SER A 171 18.19 5.72 -22.18
CA SER A 171 19.34 5.24 -22.96
C SER A 171 19.62 3.74 -22.72
N VAL A 172 19.14 3.20 -21.59
CA VAL A 172 19.26 1.79 -21.25
C VAL A 172 18.06 1.02 -21.80
N PRO A 173 18.24 0.13 -22.78
CA PRO A 173 17.14 -0.66 -23.32
C PRO A 173 16.60 -1.64 -22.27
N LYS A 174 15.29 -1.95 -22.37
CA LYS A 174 14.68 -3.00 -21.55
C LYS A 174 15.25 -4.35 -21.95
N LYS A 175 15.53 -5.20 -20.94
CA LYS A 175 16.12 -6.53 -21.12
C LYS A 175 15.07 -7.62 -21.27
N TYR A 176 13.91 -7.43 -20.64
CA TYR A 176 12.82 -8.40 -20.64
C TYR A 176 11.55 -7.75 -21.14
N ASP A 177 10.62 -8.55 -21.66
CA ASP A 177 9.31 -8.02 -22.05
C ASP A 177 8.44 -7.81 -20.80
N PHE A 178 8.46 -8.74 -19.85
CA PHE A 178 7.62 -8.62 -18.66
C PHE A 178 8.23 -9.16 -17.37
N THR A 179 7.72 -8.64 -16.24
CA THR A 179 7.90 -9.25 -14.92
C THR A 179 6.55 -9.63 -14.33
N TYR A 180 6.48 -10.83 -13.75
CA TYR A 180 5.36 -11.33 -12.96
C TYR A 180 5.82 -11.64 -11.54
N SER A 181 5.07 -11.16 -10.54
CA SER A 181 5.35 -11.42 -9.12
C SER A 181 4.42 -12.48 -8.57
N ALA A 182 4.95 -13.69 -8.36
CA ALA A 182 4.23 -14.80 -7.75
C ALA A 182 4.35 -14.77 -6.22
N SER A 183 4.20 -15.94 -5.60
CA SER A 183 4.58 -16.25 -4.23
C SER A 183 5.13 -17.68 -4.20
N ASP A 184 6.14 -17.92 -3.34
CA ASP A 184 6.87 -19.19 -3.28
C ASP A 184 6.17 -20.27 -2.42
N CYS A 185 4.98 -19.97 -1.88
CA CYS A 185 4.34 -20.81 -0.87
C CYS A 185 3.72 -22.12 -1.40
N ASP A 186 3.43 -22.22 -2.71
CA ASP A 186 2.79 -23.41 -3.32
C ASP A 186 3.68 -24.14 -4.33
N VAL A 187 5.00 -23.84 -4.37
CA VAL A 187 5.92 -24.41 -5.37
C VAL A 187 5.93 -25.92 -5.35
N GLU A 188 5.75 -26.52 -4.17
CA GLU A 188 5.73 -27.97 -4.01
C GLU A 188 4.52 -28.65 -4.67
N ILE A 189 3.45 -27.92 -4.90
CA ILE A 189 2.22 -28.43 -5.51
C ILE A 189 1.88 -27.72 -6.83
N ASP A 190 2.88 -27.09 -7.46
CA ASP A 190 2.74 -26.38 -8.74
C ASP A 190 1.64 -25.30 -8.73
N GLY A 191 1.55 -24.54 -7.64
CA GLY A 191 0.59 -23.42 -7.56
C GLY A 191 -0.87 -23.87 -7.39
N LYS A 192 -1.11 -25.12 -7.00
CA LYS A 192 -2.46 -25.64 -6.72
C LYS A 192 -3.05 -25.23 -5.37
N GLY A 193 -2.35 -24.38 -4.61
CA GLY A 193 -2.80 -23.86 -3.32
C GLY A 193 -3.25 -22.40 -3.39
N TRP A 194 -3.34 -21.77 -2.22
CA TRP A 194 -3.84 -20.41 -2.05
C TRP A 194 -3.00 -19.34 -2.77
N CYS A 195 -1.66 -19.43 -2.70
CA CYS A 195 -0.77 -18.47 -3.35
C CYS A 195 -0.87 -18.55 -4.88
N GLY A 196 -0.92 -19.75 -5.44
CA GLY A 196 -1.08 -19.93 -6.87
C GLY A 196 -2.47 -19.51 -7.35
N TRP A 197 -3.52 -19.82 -6.59
CA TRP A 197 -4.88 -19.38 -6.89
C TRP A 197 -5.03 -17.84 -6.83
N SER A 198 -4.59 -17.20 -5.74
CA SER A 198 -4.69 -15.74 -5.58
C SER A 198 -3.91 -14.96 -6.64
N LYS A 199 -2.74 -15.47 -7.06
CA LYS A 199 -1.93 -14.91 -8.14
C LYS A 199 -2.32 -15.39 -9.55
N ASN A 200 -3.40 -16.17 -9.66
CA ASN A 200 -3.98 -16.66 -10.91
C ASN A 200 -2.98 -17.49 -11.77
N TRP A 201 -2.25 -18.39 -11.12
CA TRP A 201 -1.17 -19.17 -11.76
C TRP A 201 -1.66 -20.06 -12.90
N THR A 202 -2.88 -20.59 -12.82
CA THR A 202 -3.47 -21.38 -13.91
C THR A 202 -3.57 -20.56 -15.20
N PHE A 203 -4.11 -19.33 -15.12
CA PHE A 203 -4.13 -18.42 -16.26
C PHE A 203 -2.72 -18.03 -16.72
N VAL A 204 -1.80 -17.77 -15.77
CA VAL A 204 -0.41 -17.44 -16.12
C VAL A 204 0.21 -18.53 -17.00
N LYS A 205 0.02 -19.81 -16.68
CA LYS A 205 0.55 -20.91 -17.50
C LYS A 205 -0.02 -20.92 -18.92
N GLU A 206 -1.30 -20.63 -19.07
CA GLU A 206 -1.96 -20.53 -20.37
C GLU A 206 -1.45 -19.32 -21.17
N ALA A 207 -1.42 -18.14 -20.54
CA ALA A 207 -0.88 -16.90 -21.11
C ALA A 207 0.58 -17.07 -21.55
N LEU A 208 1.41 -17.71 -20.73
CA LEU A 208 2.81 -18.03 -21.04
C LEU A 208 2.93 -18.89 -22.31
N GLY A 209 2.01 -19.81 -22.54
CA GLY A 209 1.98 -20.64 -23.74
C GLY A 209 1.97 -19.80 -25.02
N MET A 210 1.09 -18.80 -25.06
CA MET A 210 0.97 -17.85 -26.17
C MET A 210 2.13 -16.84 -26.19
N MET A 211 2.47 -16.23 -25.05
CA MET A 211 3.53 -15.22 -24.93
C MET A 211 4.88 -15.75 -25.40
N CYS A 212 5.29 -16.93 -24.94
CA CYS A 212 6.57 -17.54 -25.32
C CYS A 212 6.49 -18.27 -26.66
N GLY A 213 5.37 -18.97 -26.90
CA GLY A 213 5.22 -19.85 -28.05
C GLY A 213 5.02 -19.09 -29.35
N GLU A 214 4.13 -18.11 -29.34
CA GLU A 214 3.73 -17.39 -30.55
C GLU A 214 4.49 -16.06 -30.66
N LEU A 215 4.52 -15.27 -29.59
CA LEU A 215 5.14 -13.93 -29.58
C LEU A 215 6.62 -13.93 -29.21
N LYS A 216 7.16 -15.08 -28.79
CA LYS A 216 8.58 -15.27 -28.42
C LYS A 216 9.08 -14.33 -27.31
N LEU A 217 8.18 -13.87 -26.44
CA LEU A 217 8.50 -12.95 -25.35
C LEU A 217 9.44 -13.59 -24.32
N THR A 218 10.24 -12.73 -23.70
CA THR A 218 11.14 -13.04 -22.58
C THR A 218 10.60 -12.41 -21.30
N GLY A 219 10.86 -13.04 -20.16
CA GLY A 219 10.24 -12.58 -18.92
C GLY A 219 10.91 -13.09 -17.66
N VAL A 220 10.52 -12.46 -16.56
CA VAL A 220 10.99 -12.80 -15.21
C VAL A 220 9.79 -13.19 -14.35
N LEU A 221 9.82 -14.43 -13.87
CA LEU A 221 8.85 -15.00 -12.96
C LEU A 221 9.46 -15.00 -11.55
N VAL A 222 9.08 -14.01 -10.77
CA VAL A 222 9.63 -13.79 -9.43
C VAL A 222 8.93 -14.69 -8.42
N ALA A 223 9.71 -15.31 -7.53
CA ALA A 223 9.22 -16.20 -6.47
C ALA A 223 8.45 -17.43 -6.99
N THR A 224 8.86 -17.98 -8.13
CA THR A 224 8.31 -19.24 -8.67
C THR A 224 9.20 -20.46 -8.40
N LYS A 225 10.16 -20.33 -7.50
CA LYS A 225 11.00 -21.42 -7.01
C LYS A 225 10.93 -21.50 -5.50
N ASN A 226 11.06 -22.70 -4.96
CA ASN A 226 11.12 -22.90 -3.52
C ASN A 226 12.43 -22.29 -2.96
N LYS A 227 12.47 -22.02 -1.65
CA LYS A 227 13.64 -21.36 -1.01
C LYS A 227 14.95 -22.13 -1.19
N ALA A 228 14.87 -23.46 -1.30
CA ALA A 228 16.02 -24.32 -1.54
C ALA A 228 16.51 -24.29 -3.01
N ASN A 229 15.78 -23.64 -3.92
CA ASN A 229 16.05 -23.61 -5.36
C ASN A 229 16.16 -25.01 -5.98
N THR A 230 15.42 -25.99 -5.45
CA THR A 230 15.39 -27.38 -5.93
C THR A 230 14.15 -27.68 -6.78
N LYS A 231 13.11 -26.85 -6.66
CA LYS A 231 11.86 -27.00 -7.39
C LYS A 231 11.34 -25.65 -7.86
N ALA A 232 10.59 -25.67 -8.95
CA ALA A 232 9.98 -24.51 -9.56
C ALA A 232 8.54 -24.82 -9.96
N TYR A 233 7.70 -23.78 -10.07
CA TYR A 233 6.47 -23.91 -10.83
C TYR A 233 6.76 -24.33 -12.26
N SER A 234 5.92 -25.21 -12.79
CA SER A 234 5.99 -25.67 -14.17
C SER A 234 5.65 -24.53 -15.13
N ILE A 235 6.42 -24.43 -16.20
CA ILE A 235 6.18 -23.50 -17.30
C ILE A 235 6.04 -24.29 -18.61
N PRO A 236 5.29 -23.77 -19.60
CA PRO A 236 5.20 -24.40 -20.91
C PRO A 236 6.58 -24.63 -21.54
N ASP A 237 6.73 -25.74 -22.28
CA ASP A 237 8.00 -26.07 -22.94
C ASP A 237 8.47 -24.97 -23.91
N SER A 238 7.53 -24.26 -24.54
CA SER A 238 7.80 -23.11 -25.40
C SER A 238 8.52 -21.95 -24.70
N CYS A 239 8.42 -21.87 -23.37
CA CYS A 239 9.09 -20.86 -22.54
C CYS A 239 10.50 -21.24 -22.10
N LYS A 240 10.95 -22.48 -22.34
CA LYS A 240 12.31 -22.91 -21.99
C LYS A 240 13.34 -22.01 -22.68
N GLY A 241 14.29 -21.49 -21.90
CA GLY A 241 15.32 -20.55 -22.36
C GLY A 241 14.86 -19.09 -22.54
N ARG A 242 13.59 -18.76 -22.29
CA ARG A 242 13.05 -17.38 -22.38
C ARG A 242 12.67 -16.78 -21.03
N MET A 243 12.52 -17.62 -20.02
CA MET A 243 12.07 -17.23 -18.69
C MET A 243 13.19 -17.33 -17.67
N ILE A 244 13.32 -16.30 -16.84
CA ILE A 244 14.05 -16.37 -15.57
C ILE A 244 13.04 -16.71 -14.48
N GLN A 245 13.29 -17.78 -13.73
CA GLN A 245 12.53 -18.11 -12.53
C GLN A 245 13.42 -17.90 -11.30
N THR A 246 12.94 -17.12 -10.32
CA THR A 246 13.69 -16.80 -9.09
C THR A 246 13.09 -17.50 -7.87
N THR A 247 13.89 -17.66 -6.82
CA THR A 247 13.38 -17.85 -5.45
C THR A 247 12.73 -16.56 -4.95
N TYR A 248 12.16 -16.59 -3.74
CA TYR A 248 11.81 -15.35 -3.05
C TYR A 248 13.02 -14.40 -2.99
N LEU A 249 12.78 -13.14 -3.34
CA LEU A 249 13.78 -12.07 -3.31
C LEU A 249 13.63 -11.31 -1.99
N ALA A 250 14.56 -11.54 -1.07
CA ALA A 250 14.51 -10.95 0.27
C ALA A 250 14.79 -9.44 0.24
N GLN A 251 15.59 -8.98 -0.71
CA GLN A 251 15.84 -7.56 -0.92
C GLN A 251 14.88 -7.02 -1.96
N GLN A 252 14.13 -5.98 -1.59
CA GLN A 252 13.19 -5.34 -2.49
C GLN A 252 13.86 -4.77 -3.73
N GLN A 253 15.12 -4.34 -3.61
CA GLN A 253 15.89 -3.81 -4.73
C GLN A 253 16.11 -4.84 -5.84
N ASP A 254 16.30 -6.13 -5.50
CA ASP A 254 16.44 -7.20 -6.49
C ASP A 254 15.19 -7.34 -7.35
N TYR A 255 14.01 -7.20 -6.72
CA TYR A 255 12.74 -7.21 -7.44
C TYR A 255 12.62 -5.98 -8.36
N PHE A 256 12.95 -4.80 -7.84
CA PHE A 256 12.92 -3.56 -8.60
C PHE A 256 13.89 -3.57 -9.79
N ASP A 257 15.02 -4.26 -9.68
CA ASP A 257 15.98 -4.39 -10.75
C ASP A 257 15.42 -5.21 -11.92
N TYR A 258 14.64 -6.26 -11.67
CA TYR A 258 13.90 -6.95 -12.72
C TYR A 258 12.78 -6.09 -13.30
N LEU A 259 12.00 -5.45 -12.42
CA LEU A 259 10.85 -4.64 -12.82
C LEU A 259 11.28 -3.50 -13.75
N LYS A 260 12.30 -2.72 -13.39
CA LYS A 260 12.82 -1.61 -14.20
C LYS A 260 13.44 -2.08 -15.53
N GLN A 261 13.85 -3.34 -15.62
CA GLN A 261 14.39 -3.94 -16.85
C GLN A 261 13.29 -4.52 -17.76
N SER A 262 12.03 -4.54 -17.32
CA SER A 262 10.90 -5.05 -18.08
C SER A 262 10.12 -3.96 -18.82
N ARG A 263 9.57 -4.29 -19.98
CA ARG A 263 8.72 -3.38 -20.77
C ARG A 263 7.38 -3.12 -20.07
N PHE A 264 6.80 -4.13 -19.42
CA PHE A 264 5.60 -3.98 -18.59
C PHE A 264 5.60 -4.93 -17.37
N ALA A 265 4.73 -4.65 -16.40
CA ALA A 265 4.44 -5.56 -15.30
C ALA A 265 3.16 -6.35 -15.60
N PHE A 266 3.23 -7.69 -15.52
CA PHE A 266 2.08 -8.57 -15.76
C PHE A 266 1.38 -8.89 -14.44
N LEU A 267 0.13 -8.46 -14.30
CA LEU A 267 -0.67 -8.54 -13.07
C LEU A 267 -1.97 -9.32 -13.29
N PRO A 268 -1.91 -10.67 -13.36
CA PRO A 268 -3.06 -11.52 -13.66
C PRO A 268 -3.90 -11.88 -12.43
N GLN A 269 -3.44 -11.54 -11.23
CA GLN A 269 -4.13 -11.83 -9.98
C GLN A 269 -5.56 -11.28 -9.97
N ILE A 270 -6.46 -12.03 -9.34
CA ILE A 270 -7.85 -11.61 -9.10
C ILE A 270 -8.01 -11.17 -7.63
N HIS A 271 -7.41 -11.92 -6.71
CA HIS A 271 -7.58 -11.74 -5.26
C HIS A 271 -6.48 -10.86 -4.66
N ASP A 272 -6.57 -9.56 -4.91
CA ASP A 272 -5.63 -8.56 -4.39
C ASP A 272 -6.32 -7.18 -4.29
N ALA A 273 -6.75 -6.80 -3.09
CA ALA A 273 -7.41 -5.52 -2.85
C ALA A 273 -6.43 -4.35 -2.81
N SER A 274 -5.12 -4.57 -2.63
CA SER A 274 -4.14 -3.49 -2.59
C SER A 274 -2.80 -3.94 -3.18
N PRO A 275 -2.73 -4.14 -4.51
CA PRO A 275 -1.51 -4.65 -5.14
C PRO A 275 -0.41 -3.59 -5.09
N ARG A 276 0.52 -3.72 -4.14
CA ARG A 276 1.69 -2.81 -4.01
C ARG A 276 2.58 -2.86 -5.24
N VAL A 277 2.65 -4.02 -5.87
CA VAL A 277 3.40 -4.20 -7.12
C VAL A 277 2.92 -3.23 -8.20
N SER A 278 1.62 -2.91 -8.26
CA SER A 278 1.08 -1.95 -9.24
C SER A 278 1.67 -0.56 -9.02
N SER A 279 1.56 0.01 -7.81
CA SER A 279 2.08 1.36 -7.56
C SER A 279 3.61 1.43 -7.65
N GLN A 280 4.31 0.35 -7.29
CA GLN A 280 5.76 0.24 -7.45
C GLN A 280 6.19 0.18 -8.92
N ALA A 281 5.49 -0.60 -9.77
CA ALA A 281 5.75 -0.63 -11.21
C ALA A 281 5.59 0.75 -11.83
N LEU A 282 4.51 1.45 -11.49
CA LEU A 282 4.27 2.79 -12.00
C LEU A 282 5.37 3.77 -11.57
N ALA A 283 5.81 3.73 -10.31
CA ALA A 283 6.92 4.57 -9.82
C ALA A 283 8.24 4.32 -10.57
N HIS A 284 8.48 3.08 -11.02
CA HIS A 284 9.64 2.68 -11.83
C HIS A 284 9.49 2.98 -13.32
N ASP A 285 8.45 3.71 -13.71
CA ASP A 285 8.13 4.01 -15.09
C ASP A 285 7.90 2.73 -15.94
N VAL A 286 7.14 1.79 -15.36
CA VAL A 286 6.77 0.52 -15.99
C VAL A 286 5.25 0.46 -16.08
N PRO A 287 4.65 0.44 -17.30
CA PRO A 287 3.22 0.29 -17.46
C PRO A 287 2.76 -1.11 -17.02
N ILE A 288 1.48 -1.25 -16.70
CA ILE A 288 0.92 -2.48 -16.12
C ILE A 288 -0.11 -3.12 -17.06
N LEU A 289 -0.01 -4.43 -17.28
CA LEU A 289 -1.04 -5.26 -17.93
C LEU A 289 -1.80 -6.00 -16.83
N MET A 290 -3.02 -5.57 -16.55
CA MET A 290 -3.76 -6.00 -15.36
C MET A 290 -5.04 -6.76 -15.72
N ASN A 291 -5.36 -7.79 -14.95
CA ASN A 291 -6.64 -8.47 -15.06
C ASN A 291 -7.78 -7.52 -14.64
N TYR A 292 -8.79 -7.35 -15.48
CA TYR A 292 -9.93 -6.47 -15.26
C TYR A 292 -10.74 -6.83 -14.01
N TYR A 293 -10.80 -8.12 -13.66
CA TYR A 293 -11.55 -8.68 -12.55
C TYR A 293 -10.83 -8.62 -11.21
N ILE A 294 -9.63 -8.04 -11.14
CA ILE A 294 -8.91 -7.84 -9.88
C ILE A 294 -9.77 -7.08 -8.85
N LYS A 295 -9.79 -7.56 -7.61
CA LYS A 295 -10.58 -6.96 -6.52
C LYS A 295 -10.16 -5.53 -6.20
N GLY A 296 -8.87 -5.22 -6.33
CA GLY A 296 -8.32 -3.88 -6.16
C GLY A 296 -7.13 -3.62 -7.07
N GLY A 297 -6.77 -2.35 -7.20
CA GLY A 297 -5.71 -1.89 -8.09
C GLY A 297 -6.17 -1.52 -9.49
N TRP A 298 -7.40 -1.86 -9.88
CA TRP A 298 -7.97 -1.47 -11.18
C TRP A 298 -7.87 0.04 -11.45
N LYS A 299 -8.03 0.89 -10.43
CA LYS A 299 -7.93 2.35 -10.56
C LYS A 299 -6.55 2.85 -11.00
N TYR A 300 -5.52 2.00 -10.94
CA TYR A 300 -4.17 2.32 -11.40
C TYR A 300 -4.01 2.17 -12.90
N VAL A 301 -4.95 1.52 -13.59
CA VAL A 301 -4.96 1.40 -15.05
C VAL A 301 -5.77 2.56 -15.63
N THR A 302 -5.10 3.34 -16.45
CA THR A 302 -5.59 4.49 -17.20
C THR A 302 -4.88 4.50 -18.54
N GLU A 303 -5.29 5.36 -19.47
CA GLU A 303 -4.61 5.55 -20.75
C GLU A 303 -3.11 5.90 -20.59
N GLN A 304 -2.70 6.46 -19.44
CA GLN A 304 -1.30 6.83 -19.18
C GLN A 304 -0.47 5.71 -18.53
N THR A 305 -1.10 4.64 -18.04
CA THR A 305 -0.45 3.73 -17.08
C THR A 305 -0.47 2.27 -17.49
N GLY A 306 -1.32 1.86 -18.44
CA GLY A 306 -1.31 0.49 -18.94
C GLY A 306 -2.63 0.03 -19.53
N GLU A 307 -2.85 -1.28 -19.53
CA GLU A 307 -3.97 -1.93 -20.21
C GLU A 307 -4.64 -2.98 -19.34
N PHE A 308 -5.94 -3.20 -19.60
CA PHE A 308 -6.70 -4.31 -19.03
C PHE A 308 -6.78 -5.49 -19.99
N PHE A 309 -6.95 -6.68 -19.43
CA PHE A 309 -7.46 -7.87 -20.12
C PHE A 309 -8.47 -8.59 -19.22
N HIS A 310 -9.37 -9.37 -19.80
CA HIS A 310 -10.38 -10.13 -19.05
C HIS A 310 -9.96 -11.58 -18.90
N ASP A 311 -9.63 -12.22 -20.02
CA ASP A 311 -9.26 -13.63 -20.12
C ASP A 311 -8.54 -13.89 -21.46
N MET A 312 -8.39 -15.16 -21.87
CA MET A 312 -7.66 -15.46 -23.10
C MET A 312 -8.34 -14.98 -24.39
N SER A 313 -9.63 -14.64 -24.35
CA SER A 313 -10.37 -14.13 -25.52
C SER A 313 -9.89 -12.74 -25.97
N ASP A 314 -9.44 -11.89 -25.05
CA ASP A 314 -8.93 -10.54 -25.32
C ASP A 314 -7.46 -10.34 -24.94
N PHE A 315 -6.86 -11.26 -24.16
CA PHE A 315 -5.48 -11.14 -23.68
C PHE A 315 -4.46 -10.84 -24.77
N ARG A 316 -4.58 -11.49 -25.94
CA ARG A 316 -3.66 -11.27 -27.06
C ARG A 316 -3.71 -9.83 -27.58
N GLU A 317 -4.90 -9.26 -27.69
CA GLU A 317 -5.09 -7.88 -28.15
C GLU A 317 -4.49 -6.89 -27.15
N SER A 318 -4.85 -7.03 -25.87
CA SER A 318 -4.33 -6.16 -24.80
C SER A 318 -2.82 -6.26 -24.64
N LEU A 319 -2.26 -7.46 -24.79
CA LEU A 319 -0.82 -7.68 -24.77
C LEU A 319 -0.12 -6.99 -25.94
N LEU A 320 -0.63 -7.11 -27.17
CA LEU A 320 -0.05 -6.42 -28.33
C LEU A 320 -0.13 -4.90 -28.17
N LYS A 321 -1.24 -4.39 -27.60
CA LYS A 321 -1.42 -2.97 -27.32
C LYS A 321 -0.37 -2.46 -26.32
N ILE A 322 -0.20 -3.11 -25.17
CA ILE A 322 0.78 -2.66 -24.18
C ILE A 322 2.22 -2.83 -24.66
N LEU A 323 2.54 -3.88 -25.44
CA LEU A 323 3.86 -4.05 -26.05
C LEU A 323 4.18 -2.88 -26.97
N LYS A 324 3.25 -2.51 -27.85
CA LYS A 324 3.39 -1.37 -28.76
C LYS A 324 3.55 -0.06 -27.99
N GLY A 325 2.67 0.20 -27.01
CA GLY A 325 2.73 1.43 -26.22
C GLY A 325 4.00 1.52 -25.36
N ALA A 326 4.52 0.41 -24.85
CA ALA A 326 5.76 0.41 -24.06
C ALA A 326 7.02 0.72 -24.90
N ASP A 327 6.97 0.50 -26.21
CA ASP A 327 8.05 0.82 -27.15
C ASP A 327 7.96 2.25 -27.72
N GLU A 328 6.75 2.85 -27.67
CA GLU A 328 6.49 4.18 -28.19
C GLU A 328 6.84 5.26 -27.14
N PRO A 329 7.76 6.19 -27.46
CA PRO A 329 8.11 7.27 -26.55
C PRO A 329 6.87 8.09 -26.13
N HIS A 330 6.72 8.33 -24.83
CA HIS A 330 5.62 9.12 -24.25
C HIS A 330 4.20 8.57 -24.46
N HIS A 331 4.04 7.35 -24.95
CA HIS A 331 2.72 6.73 -25.05
C HIS A 331 2.13 6.46 -23.65
N TYR A 332 2.92 5.84 -22.77
CA TYR A 332 2.61 5.73 -21.35
C TYR A 332 3.51 6.69 -20.54
N GLU A 333 2.94 7.32 -19.51
CA GLU A 333 3.65 8.16 -18.54
C GLU A 333 3.40 7.68 -17.09
N PRO A 334 3.64 6.40 -16.77
CA PRO A 334 3.17 5.79 -15.54
C PRO A 334 3.79 6.43 -14.29
N ARG A 335 5.07 6.80 -14.34
CA ARG A 335 5.75 7.46 -13.22
C ARG A 335 5.20 8.85 -12.94
N LYS A 336 4.95 9.63 -13.98
CA LYS A 336 4.36 10.97 -13.87
C LYS A 336 2.99 10.90 -13.22
N TRP A 337 2.12 10.03 -13.74
CA TRP A 337 0.81 9.78 -13.16
C TRP A 337 0.89 9.36 -11.69
N ALA A 338 1.78 8.43 -11.35
CA ALA A 338 1.94 7.95 -9.98
C ALA A 338 2.39 9.07 -9.02
N LEU A 339 3.37 9.90 -9.41
CA LEU A 339 3.86 10.99 -8.58
C LEU A 339 2.86 12.14 -8.42
N GLU A 340 1.94 12.31 -9.37
CA GLU A 340 0.86 13.31 -9.29
C GLU A 340 -0.35 12.85 -8.47
N LYS A 341 -0.57 11.53 -8.37
CA LYS A 341 -1.81 10.97 -7.78
C LYS A 341 -1.61 10.19 -6.49
N LEU A 342 -0.46 9.54 -6.32
CA LEU A 342 -0.16 8.62 -5.22
C LEU A 342 0.96 9.20 -4.32
N GLY A 343 1.37 8.43 -3.32
CA GLY A 343 2.39 8.77 -2.35
C GLY A 343 1.83 9.49 -1.12
N SER A 344 2.64 9.56 -0.06
CA SER A 344 2.20 10.05 1.25
C SER A 344 1.61 11.46 1.21
N ARG A 345 2.09 12.32 0.31
CA ARG A 345 1.55 13.67 0.14
C ARG A 345 0.17 13.64 -0.52
N ASN A 346 0.07 13.22 -1.78
CA ASN A 346 -1.17 13.32 -2.55
C ASN A 346 -2.30 12.44 -1.96
N SER A 347 -1.96 11.21 -1.57
CA SER A 347 -2.90 10.30 -0.91
C SER A 347 -3.28 10.83 0.48
N GLY A 348 -2.31 11.42 1.19
CA GLY A 348 -2.53 12.00 2.50
C GLY A 348 -3.41 13.25 2.52
N GLU A 349 -3.30 14.11 1.52
CA GLU A 349 -4.17 15.29 1.35
C GLU A 349 -5.63 14.85 1.14
N ARG A 350 -5.84 13.80 0.34
CA ARG A 350 -7.17 13.20 0.12
C ARG A 350 -7.72 12.56 1.40
N LEU A 351 -6.88 11.84 2.16
CA LEU A 351 -7.28 11.24 3.44
C LEU A 351 -7.63 12.31 4.47
N LEU A 352 -6.83 13.37 4.57
CA LEU A 352 -7.10 14.52 5.45
C LEU A 352 -8.48 15.11 5.14
N LYS A 353 -8.72 15.47 3.87
CA LYS A 353 -10.00 16.04 3.44
C LYS A 353 -11.18 15.13 3.78
N PHE A 354 -11.05 13.84 3.52
CA PHE A 354 -12.08 12.86 3.87
C PHE A 354 -12.38 12.81 5.37
N VAL A 355 -11.34 12.85 6.20
CA VAL A 355 -11.48 12.88 7.66
C VAL A 355 -12.16 14.17 8.14
N GLU A 356 -11.76 15.32 7.61
CA GLU A 356 -12.34 16.62 7.98
C GLU A 356 -13.80 16.73 7.55
N GLU A 357 -14.14 16.27 6.35
CA GLU A 357 -15.51 16.35 5.82
C GLU A 357 -16.48 15.44 6.56
N ASN A 358 -16.03 14.25 7.00
CA ASN A 358 -16.92 13.22 7.51
C ASN A 358 -16.82 13.01 9.04
N PHE A 359 -15.69 13.39 9.65
CA PHE A 359 -15.34 13.00 11.01
C PHE A 359 -14.73 14.13 11.85
N ALA A 360 -14.88 15.41 11.45
CA ALA A 360 -14.38 16.55 12.23
C ALA A 360 -14.97 16.65 13.65
N ASN A 361 -16.18 16.09 13.88
CA ASN A 361 -16.78 15.99 15.21
C ASN A 361 -16.17 14.87 16.07
N ARG A 362 -15.47 13.91 15.46
CA ARG A 362 -14.87 12.74 16.12
C ARG A 362 -13.39 12.91 16.41
N VAL A 363 -12.65 13.65 15.57
CA VAL A 363 -11.20 13.83 15.72
C VAL A 363 -10.83 15.27 15.44
N LYS A 364 -10.03 15.85 16.34
CA LYS A 364 -9.37 17.15 16.14
C LYS A 364 -7.91 16.92 15.74
N LEU A 365 -7.55 17.41 14.56
CA LEU A 365 -6.18 17.34 14.04
C LEU A 365 -5.36 18.56 14.48
N PRO A 366 -4.03 18.43 14.62
CA PRO A 366 -3.16 19.58 14.90
C PRO A 366 -3.35 20.69 13.87
N LYS A 367 -3.31 21.95 14.32
CA LYS A 367 -3.36 23.10 13.42
C LYS A 367 -2.19 23.06 12.43
N GLY A 368 -2.46 23.33 11.16
CA GLY A 368 -1.46 23.29 10.10
C GLY A 368 -1.13 21.89 9.58
N THR A 369 -1.90 20.86 9.97
CA THR A 369 -1.88 19.56 9.27
C THR A 369 -2.22 19.79 7.79
N ARG A 370 -1.35 19.33 6.89
CA ARG A 370 -1.53 19.48 5.43
C ARG A 370 -1.90 18.16 4.77
N TYR A 371 -1.42 17.05 5.31
CA TYR A 371 -1.75 15.71 4.85
C TYR A 371 -1.49 14.68 5.94
N LEU A 372 -2.16 13.53 5.82
CA LEU A 372 -2.00 12.38 6.71
C LEU A 372 -1.11 11.30 6.07
N GLN A 373 -0.37 10.56 6.89
CA GLN A 373 0.50 9.46 6.48
C GLN A 373 0.11 8.20 7.27
N ILE A 374 0.40 7.03 6.70
CA ILE A 374 0.05 5.72 7.28
C ILE A 374 1.28 4.83 7.44
#